data_AF-A0A2G6UGG4-F1
#
_entry.id   AF-A0A2G6UGG4-F1
#
_cell.length_a   1.000
_cell.length_b   1.000
_cell.length_c   1.000
_cell.angle_alpha   90.00
_cell.angle_beta   90.00
_cell.angle_gamma   90.00
#
_symmetry.space_group_name_H-M   'P 1'
#
loop_
_entity.id
_entity.type
_entity.pdbx_description
1 polymer ?
#
loop_
_entity_poly.entity_id
_entity_poly.type
_entity_poly.pdbx_seq_one_letter_code
_entity_poly.pdbx_strand_id
1 'polypeptide(L)'
;MTKEQKIQEAYGEYWEEIKQYVNMNDGIAEVPSTVNRTEYLKKFKFIATWPDIGGFKQMLIPQSLEGLGDNNGWIKIESEEDLPKLTGLFWVMDSKYDAIGQAEWRSGRFVTRFNNLYQKDHISHYQPIEKPQPPIY
;
A
#
# COMPACT_ATOMS: atom_id res chain seq x y z
N MET A 1 -0.28 -15.11 -5.58
CA MET A 1 -0.68 -15.00 -4.16
C MET A 1 -1.81 -13.98 -4.08
N THR A 2 -2.94 -14.34 -3.47
CA THR A 2 -4.07 -13.42 -3.34
C THR A 2 -3.85 -12.43 -2.20
N LYS A 3 -4.68 -11.37 -2.13
CA LYS A 3 -4.62 -10.39 -1.05
C LYS A 3 -4.88 -11.03 0.31
N GLU A 4 -5.83 -11.97 0.36
CA GLU A 4 -6.19 -12.70 1.57
C GLU A 4 -5.02 -13.56 2.07
N GLN A 5 -4.32 -14.24 1.17
CA GLN A 5 -3.15 -15.05 1.51
C GLN A 5 -2.03 -14.20 2.12
N LYS A 6 -1.77 -13.00 1.57
CA LYS A 6 -0.79 -12.05 2.13
C LYS A 6 -1.19 -11.57 3.53
N ILE A 7 -2.47 -11.27 3.73
CA ILE A 7 -2.98 -10.83 5.04
C ILE A 7 -2.81 -11.95 6.06
N GLN A 8 -3.23 -13.17 5.73
CA GLN A 8 -3.10 -14.34 6.59
C GLN A 8 -1.62 -14.61 6.95
N GLU A 9 -0.72 -14.60 5.96
CA GLU A 9 0.71 -14.81 6.17
C GLU A 9 1.31 -13.74 7.10
N ALA A 10 0.92 -12.47 6.94
CA ALA A 10 1.42 -11.37 7.75
C ALA A 10 0.99 -11.43 9.22
N TYR A 11 -0.20 -11.98 9.50
CA TYR A 11 -0.65 -12.22 10.87
C TYR A 11 -0.04 -13.48 11.49
N GLY A 12 0.41 -14.44 10.67
CA GLY A 12 1.19 -15.59 11.10
C GLY A 12 0.48 -16.41 12.19
N GLU A 13 1.17 -16.63 13.31
CA GLU A 13 0.64 -17.42 14.44
C GLU A 13 -0.60 -16.81 15.10
N TYR A 14 -0.80 -15.49 15.00
CA TYR A 14 -1.95 -14.80 15.59
C TYR A 14 -3.20 -14.89 14.72
N TRP A 15 -3.08 -15.34 13.47
CA TRP A 15 -4.19 -15.35 12.51
C TRP A 15 -5.44 -16.04 13.06
N GLU A 16 -5.30 -17.22 13.66
CA GLU A 16 -6.44 -17.98 14.17
C GLU A 16 -7.20 -17.27 15.30
N GLU A 17 -6.49 -16.49 16.13
CA GLU A 17 -7.07 -15.75 17.26
C GLU A 17 -7.83 -14.50 16.78
N ILE A 18 -7.31 -13.80 15.77
CA ILE A 18 -7.80 -12.48 15.41
C ILE A 18 -8.48 -12.37 14.05
N LYS A 19 -8.49 -13.43 13.22
CA LYS A 19 -9.09 -13.41 11.87
C LYS A 19 -10.52 -12.88 11.81
N GLN A 20 -11.32 -13.09 12.87
CA GLN A 20 -12.70 -12.58 12.96
C GLN A 20 -12.78 -11.06 13.08
N TYR A 21 -11.68 -10.41 13.47
CA TYR A 21 -11.54 -8.97 13.66
C TYR A 21 -10.76 -8.30 12.52
N VAL A 22 -10.21 -9.07 11.58
CA VAL A 22 -9.39 -8.56 10.48
C VAL A 22 -10.28 -8.17 9.31
N ASN A 23 -10.15 -6.93 8.86
CA ASN A 23 -10.71 -6.49 7.59
C ASN A 23 -9.81 -6.93 6.43
N MET A 24 -10.35 -7.76 5.53
CA MET A 24 -9.60 -8.34 4.41
C MET A 24 -9.28 -7.35 3.28
N ASN A 25 -9.84 -6.13 3.33
CA ASN A 25 -9.56 -5.09 2.35
C ASN A 25 -8.33 -4.24 2.68
N ASP A 26 -8.05 -4.01 3.96
CA ASP A 26 -6.92 -3.16 4.39
C ASP A 26 -5.94 -3.90 5.30
N GLY A 27 -6.30 -5.10 5.76
CA GLY A 27 -5.50 -5.91 6.66
C GLY A 27 -5.50 -5.42 8.10
N ILE A 28 -6.35 -4.45 8.46
CA ILE A 28 -6.43 -3.89 9.81
C ILE A 28 -7.29 -4.80 10.70
N ALA A 29 -6.79 -5.11 11.90
CA ALA A 29 -7.54 -5.82 12.93
C ALA A 29 -8.14 -4.84 13.93
N GLU A 30 -9.46 -4.94 14.15
CA GLU A 30 -10.18 -4.21 15.21
C GLU A 30 -10.42 -5.11 16.42
N VAL A 31 -9.43 -5.21 17.29
CA VAL A 31 -9.48 -6.15 18.43
C VAL A 31 -10.03 -5.49 19.70
N PRO A 32 -10.76 -6.24 20.55
CA PRO A 32 -11.12 -5.77 21.88
C PRO A 32 -9.89 -5.50 22.75
N SER A 33 -9.97 -4.52 23.65
CA SER A 33 -8.86 -4.15 24.56
C SER A 33 -8.51 -5.21 25.61
N THR A 34 -9.30 -6.28 25.70
CA THR A 34 -9.02 -7.45 26.56
C THR A 34 -7.91 -8.34 26.01
N VAL A 35 -7.52 -8.16 24.73
CA VAL A 35 -6.39 -8.85 24.11
C VAL A 35 -5.07 -8.30 24.68
N ASN A 36 -4.06 -9.17 24.87
CA ASN A 36 -2.80 -8.84 25.54
C ASN A 36 -1.96 -7.80 24.78
N ARG A 37 -2.28 -6.52 24.99
CA ARG A 37 -1.72 -5.36 24.29
C ARG A 37 -0.19 -5.37 24.23
N THR A 38 0.49 -5.74 25.32
CA THR A 38 1.96 -5.69 25.40
C THR A 38 2.65 -6.63 24.42
N GLU A 39 2.05 -7.79 24.16
CA GLU A 39 2.61 -8.77 23.24
C GLU A 39 2.36 -8.36 21.78
N TYR A 40 1.13 -7.93 21.48
CA TYR A 40 0.75 -7.48 20.15
C TYR A 40 1.52 -6.23 19.70
N LEU A 41 1.74 -5.25 20.58
CA LEU A 41 2.50 -4.04 20.24
C LEU A 41 3.98 -4.29 19.87
N LYS A 42 4.53 -5.48 20.19
CA LYS A 42 5.88 -5.85 19.75
C LYS A 42 5.93 -6.27 18.27
N LYS A 43 4.80 -6.72 17.72
CA LYS A 43 4.72 -7.31 16.37
C LYS A 43 3.84 -6.51 15.42
N PHE A 44 2.87 -5.77 15.95
CA PHE A 44 1.91 -4.99 15.18
C PHE A 44 2.08 -3.50 15.47
N LYS A 45 1.90 -2.71 14.42
CA LYS A 45 1.79 -1.26 14.51
C LYS A 45 0.42 -0.92 15.10
N PHE A 46 0.43 -0.07 16.11
CA PHE A 46 -0.76 0.52 16.68
C PHE A 46 -1.23 1.70 15.84
N ILE A 47 -2.51 1.73 15.49
CA ILE A 47 -3.12 2.83 14.74
C ILE A 47 -3.92 3.74 15.67
N ALA A 48 -4.89 3.18 16.40
CA ALA A 48 -5.83 3.97 17.19
C ALA A 48 -6.52 3.14 18.30
N THR A 49 -7.19 3.83 19.22
CA THR A 49 -8.09 3.25 20.23
C THR A 49 -9.31 4.14 20.40
N TRP A 50 -10.49 3.54 20.54
CA TRP A 50 -11.74 4.25 20.81
C TRP A 50 -12.66 3.43 21.72
N PRO A 51 -13.60 4.08 22.44
CA PRO A 51 -14.57 3.38 23.29
C PRO A 51 -15.58 2.58 22.47
N ASP A 52 -16.00 1.43 22.99
CA ASP A 52 -17.02 0.53 22.43
C ASP A 52 -17.96 0.03 23.54
N ILE A 53 -19.11 -0.57 23.18
CA ILE A 53 -20.13 -1.05 24.13
C ILE A 53 -19.53 -2.00 25.19
N GLY A 54 -18.49 -2.76 24.84
CA GLY A 54 -17.79 -3.69 25.72
C GLY A 54 -16.49 -3.18 26.34
N GLY A 55 -16.13 -1.90 26.20
CA GLY A 55 -14.87 -1.34 26.72
C GLY A 55 -14.15 -0.46 25.70
N PHE A 56 -12.96 -0.86 25.26
CA PHE A 56 -12.21 -0.18 24.20
C PHE A 56 -11.91 -1.14 23.04
N LYS A 57 -11.86 -0.60 21.83
CA LYS A 57 -11.33 -1.27 20.64
C LYS A 57 -9.98 -0.71 20.27
N GLN A 58 -9.11 -1.56 19.73
CA GLN A 58 -7.79 -1.19 19.25
C GLN A 58 -7.66 -1.55 17.76
N MET A 59 -7.09 -0.64 16.97
CA MET A 59 -6.67 -0.93 15.61
C MET A 59 -5.20 -1.30 15.58
N LEU A 60 -4.93 -2.48 15.04
CA LEU A 60 -3.60 -3.04 14.87
C LEU A 60 -3.40 -3.44 13.40
N ILE A 61 -2.17 -3.29 12.91
CA ILE A 61 -1.79 -3.78 11.59
C ILE A 61 -0.37 -4.38 11.63
N PRO A 62 -0.10 -5.53 11.00
CA PRO A 62 1.26 -6.00 10.79
C PRO A 62 2.05 -4.94 10.02
N GLN A 63 3.29 -4.67 10.45
CA GLN A 63 4.15 -3.73 9.72
C GLN A 63 4.33 -4.13 8.24
N SER A 64 4.31 -5.43 7.95
CA SER A 64 4.40 -5.98 6.59
C SER A 64 3.17 -5.70 5.71
N LEU A 65 2.03 -5.29 6.29
CA LEU A 65 0.82 -4.89 5.56
C LEU A 65 0.66 -3.37 5.47
N GLU A 66 1.63 -2.59 5.96
CA GLU A 66 1.60 -1.15 5.76
C GLU A 66 1.55 -0.83 4.26
N GLY A 67 0.62 0.04 3.87
CA GLY A 67 0.33 0.36 2.46
C GLY A 67 -0.57 -0.66 1.73
N LEU A 68 -1.08 -1.71 2.37
CA LEU A 68 -2.00 -2.64 1.68
C LEU A 68 -3.32 -1.95 1.25
N GLY A 69 -3.80 -1.00 2.04
CA GLY A 69 -5.06 -0.28 1.79
C GLY A 69 -4.98 0.71 0.63
N ASP A 70 -3.83 1.34 0.40
CA ASP A 70 -3.60 2.32 -0.67
C ASP A 70 -2.66 1.79 -1.77
N ASN A 71 -2.42 0.48 -1.78
CA ASN A 71 -1.51 -0.21 -2.69
C ASN A 71 -0.07 0.35 -2.65
N ASN A 72 0.41 0.75 -1.47
CA ASN A 72 1.69 1.41 -1.24
C ASN A 72 1.83 2.69 -2.07
N GLY A 73 0.73 3.40 -2.30
CA GLY A 73 0.67 4.59 -3.14
C GLY A 73 0.76 4.32 -4.65
N TRP A 74 0.72 3.06 -5.09
CA TRP A 74 0.69 2.72 -6.51
C TRP A 74 -0.73 2.83 -7.08
N ILE A 75 -0.86 3.63 -8.12
CA ILE A 75 -2.08 3.80 -8.89
C ILE A 75 -2.05 2.81 -10.05
N LYS A 76 -3.04 1.93 -10.11
CA LYS A 76 -3.25 1.01 -11.22
C LYS A 76 -3.91 1.75 -12.38
N ILE A 77 -3.43 1.52 -13.60
CA ILE A 77 -3.99 2.09 -14.83
C ILE A 77 -4.93 1.05 -15.42
N GLU A 78 -6.23 1.25 -15.31
CA GLU A 78 -7.25 0.43 -15.96
C GLU A 78 -7.92 1.17 -17.12
N SER A 79 -7.85 2.50 -17.09
CA SER A 79 -8.45 3.41 -18.07
C SER A 79 -7.60 4.66 -18.29
N GLU A 80 -8.00 5.49 -19.26
CA GLU A 80 -7.36 6.79 -19.47
C GLU A 80 -7.60 7.76 -18.30
N GLU A 81 -8.65 7.55 -17.51
CA GLU A 81 -8.96 8.37 -16.34
C GLU A 81 -7.96 8.16 -15.20
N ASP A 82 -7.30 7.01 -15.15
CA ASP A 82 -6.29 6.70 -14.13
C ASP A 82 -4.93 7.34 -14.43
N LEU A 83 -4.72 7.83 -15.66
CA LEU A 83 -3.45 8.41 -16.08
C LEU A 83 -3.06 9.65 -15.26
N PRO A 84 -1.75 9.92 -15.08
CA PRO A 84 -1.30 11.07 -14.31
C PRO A 84 -1.89 12.38 -14.87
N LYS A 85 -2.42 13.22 -13.98
CA LYS A 85 -3.02 14.52 -14.35
C LYS A 85 -1.98 15.62 -14.53
N LEU A 86 -0.80 15.45 -13.94
CA LEU A 86 0.29 16.41 -13.97
C LEU A 86 1.53 15.80 -14.62
N THR A 87 2.27 16.62 -15.36
CA THR A 87 3.58 16.25 -15.90
C THR A 87 4.58 16.09 -14.75
N GLY A 88 5.43 15.07 -14.79
CA GLY A 88 6.36 14.80 -13.69
C GLY A 88 7.11 13.47 -13.83
N LEU A 89 7.96 13.18 -12.83
CA LEU A 89 8.66 11.90 -12.69
C LEU A 89 7.88 10.96 -11.78
N PHE A 90 7.79 9.70 -12.20
CA PHE A 90 7.04 8.65 -11.53
C PHE A 90 7.89 7.38 -11.47
N TRP A 91 7.68 6.61 -10.40
CA TRP A 91 7.95 5.17 -10.47
C TRP A 91 6.87 4.55 -11.34
N VAL A 92 7.24 3.60 -12.19
CA VAL A 92 6.32 2.87 -13.07
C VAL A 92 6.60 1.39 -13.00
N MET A 93 5.55 0.58 -13.13
CA MET A 93 5.64 -0.87 -13.24
C MET A 93 5.36 -1.29 -14.68
N ASP A 94 6.37 -1.84 -15.33
CA ASP A 94 6.23 -2.48 -16.63
C ASP A 94 5.69 -3.92 -16.44
N SER A 95 4.50 -4.18 -16.98
CA SER A 95 3.83 -5.49 -16.90
C SER A 95 4.39 -6.55 -17.86
N LYS A 96 5.12 -6.14 -18.90
CA LYS A 96 5.75 -7.04 -19.87
C LYS A 96 7.03 -7.68 -19.30
N TYR A 97 7.78 -6.94 -18.50
CA TYR A 97 9.05 -7.35 -17.93
C TYR A 97 9.00 -7.56 -16.41
N ASP A 98 7.84 -7.33 -15.77
CA ASP A 98 7.65 -7.38 -14.32
C ASP A 98 8.72 -6.56 -13.58
N ALA A 99 8.96 -5.35 -14.08
CA ALA A 99 10.08 -4.50 -13.67
C ALA A 99 9.59 -3.12 -13.19
N ILE A 100 10.19 -2.63 -12.11
CA ILE A 100 10.00 -1.26 -11.62
C ILE A 100 11.10 -0.37 -12.20
N GLY A 101 10.69 0.76 -12.76
CA GLY A 101 11.59 1.77 -13.34
C GLY A 101 11.10 3.19 -13.11
N GLN A 102 11.87 4.17 -13.59
CA GLN A 102 11.45 5.57 -13.59
C GLN A 102 11.03 6.00 -14.99
N ALA A 103 9.92 6.72 -15.08
CA ALA A 103 9.47 7.36 -16.30
C ALA A 103 8.93 8.76 -16.04
N GLU A 104 9.06 9.62 -17.04
CA GLU A 104 8.46 10.96 -17.05
C GLU A 104 7.11 10.89 -17.75
N TRP A 105 6.04 11.32 -17.09
CA TRP A 105 4.77 11.56 -17.76
C TRP A 105 4.81 12.94 -18.42
N ARG A 106 4.75 13.00 -19.75
CA ARG A 106 4.67 14.26 -20.51
C ARG A 106 3.95 14.07 -21.83
N SER A 107 3.20 15.08 -22.25
CA SER A 107 2.46 15.06 -23.53
C SER A 107 1.56 13.84 -23.71
N GLY A 108 0.88 13.40 -22.64
CA GLY A 108 -0.07 12.29 -22.66
C GLY A 108 0.55 10.88 -22.73
N ARG A 109 1.84 10.73 -22.40
CA ARG A 109 2.54 9.43 -22.40
C ARG A 109 3.68 9.37 -21.38
N PHE A 110 4.02 8.15 -20.96
CA PHE A 110 5.25 7.88 -20.22
C PHE A 110 6.45 7.86 -21.18
N VAL A 111 7.56 8.48 -20.77
CA VAL A 111 8.81 8.56 -21.52
C VAL A 111 9.98 8.20 -20.58
N THR A 112 10.84 7.29 -21.00
CA THR A 112 12.04 6.90 -20.24
C THR A 112 13.26 7.69 -20.71
N ARG A 113 14.28 7.81 -19.83
CA ARG A 113 15.56 8.46 -20.16
C ARG A 113 16.29 7.87 -21.36
N PHE A 114 16.05 6.59 -21.65
CA PHE A 114 16.77 5.85 -22.68
C PHE A 114 16.04 5.80 -24.04
N ASN A 115 14.95 6.55 -24.23
CA ASN A 115 14.13 6.54 -25.47
C ASN A 115 13.61 5.17 -25.92
N ASN A 116 13.91 4.09 -25.19
CA ASN A 116 13.33 2.78 -25.39
C ASN A 116 11.98 2.77 -24.69
N LEU A 117 10.98 3.08 -25.51
CA LEU A 117 9.56 2.82 -25.37
C LEU A 117 9.29 1.68 -24.39
N TYR A 118 8.97 2.04 -23.15
CA TYR A 118 7.76 1.45 -22.59
C TYR A 118 6.66 1.98 -23.51
N GLN A 119 6.26 1.16 -24.50
CA GLN A 119 5.04 1.44 -25.24
C GLN A 119 3.97 1.71 -24.18
N LYS A 120 3.12 2.73 -24.39
CA LYS A 120 2.07 3.19 -23.45
C LYS A 120 1.30 1.99 -22.85
N ASP A 121 1.24 0.89 -23.59
CA ASP A 121 0.51 -0.33 -23.32
C ASP A 121 1.17 -1.29 -22.30
N HIS A 122 2.40 -1.04 -21.86
CA HIS A 122 3.07 -1.91 -20.87
C HIS A 122 3.09 -1.35 -19.45
N ILE A 123 2.77 -0.07 -19.24
CA ILE A 123 2.76 0.47 -17.89
C ILE A 123 1.42 0.13 -17.23
N SER A 124 1.47 -0.70 -16.20
CA SER A 124 0.28 -1.15 -15.46
C SER A 124 0.01 -0.32 -14.22
N HIS A 125 1.06 0.21 -13.59
CA HIS A 125 0.96 1.01 -12.38
C HIS A 125 1.95 2.16 -12.42
N TYR A 126 1.65 3.23 -11.69
CA TYR A 126 2.59 4.31 -11.41
C TYR A 126 2.46 4.82 -9.98
N GLN A 127 3.53 5.42 -9.47
CA GLN A 127 3.58 6.08 -8.17
C GLN A 127 4.31 7.42 -8.31
N PRO A 128 3.72 8.55 -7.85
CA PRO A 128 4.40 9.85 -7.85
C PRO A 128 5.71 9.83 -7.07
N ILE A 129 6.75 10.46 -7.61
CA ILE A 129 7.99 10.70 -6.85
C ILE A 129 7.86 12.05 -6.17
N GLU A 130 7.74 12.05 -4.84
CA GLU A 130 7.74 13.27 -4.06
C GLU A 130 9.06 14.02 -4.23
N LYS A 131 8.98 15.31 -4.57
CA LYS A 131 10.17 16.17 -4.57
C LYS A 131 10.60 16.36 -3.11
N PRO A 132 11.91 16.18 -2.80
CA PRO A 132 12.39 16.49 -1.47
C PRO A 132 12.11 17.96 -1.15
N GLN A 133 11.62 18.21 0.06
CA GLN A 133 11.42 19.56 0.55
C GLN A 133 12.79 20.26 0.66
N PRO A 134 12.88 21.57 0.35
CA PRO A 134 14.13 22.30 0.55
C PRO A 134 14.55 22.26 2.03
N PRO A 135 15.87 22.33 2.32
CA PRO A 135 16.34 22.42 3.69
C PRO A 135 15.75 23.64 4.39
N ILE A 136 15.37 23.46 5.65
CA ILE A 136 15.03 24.57 6.54
C ILE A 136 16.36 25.06 7.13
N TYR A 137 16.81 26.24 6.73
CA TYR A 137 17.98 26.93 7.30
C TYR A 137 17.54 27.90 8.39
#